data_AF-A0A975GCD9-F1
#
_entry.id   AF-A0A975GCD9-F1
#
_cell.length_a   1.000
_cell.length_b   1.000
_cell.length_c   1.000
_cell.angle_alpha   90.00
_cell.angle_beta   90.00
_cell.angle_gamma   90.00
#
_symmetry.space_group_name_H-M   'P 1'
#
loop_
_entity.id
_entity.type
_entity.pdbx_description
1 polymer ?
#
loop_
_entity_poly.entity_id
_entity_poly.type
_entity_poly.pdbx_seq_one_letter_code
_entity_poly.pdbx_strand_id
1 'polypeptide(L)'
;MQNKLSILLLEDSLADARLIQEYLSEDKTASYEINHVMTLGESHDWLNNNPLPDLMLMDLNLPDSNGMDTFLSLSSFTNKFAIIILSGIEDQLIAIKALELGAQDYLDKSKLDGYWLNKSINYALQRHLQKKELQELTQRYEYAIVATNDGLYDWNIQTNELYISERWKEQLGYSNDELENTIDTWHSRLHPQEVQSLDKKLEEYLKNKRGYFNETFRLRHRDGHYIWLESKAKIVEFDENEEPLRMVGTHVDISKRVELELELKHKEELMIAQSRQAAMGDMIAMIAHQWRQPITVIAMAVNNLKVDIELEEEIASEQLVEMGDEILTQTQHLSKTIDDFRNFLKPNKEKTSVCVCDIVDGAVEMVEKSLENNNIKIDVVNHSKSKILLFANELLQVFLNIINNAKDALKSNKVKNAYVDIEVSEDDEYVRVQISDNGGGIPKEILKHLGEPYVSSRAASGTGLGVYMSKIIVEKHLLGKLEWENNEDGASFMIMLPLKDTRETR
;
A
#
# COMPACT_ATOMS: atom_id res chain seq x y z
N MET A 1 38.18 -19.29 -30.76
CA MET A 1 38.04 -18.89 -32.18
C MET A 1 38.07 -17.37 -32.18
N GLN A 2 39.08 -16.73 -32.76
CA GLN A 2 39.07 -15.28 -32.92
C GLN A 2 37.86 -14.93 -33.81
N ASN A 3 36.99 -14.06 -33.30
CA ASN A 3 35.85 -13.58 -34.06
C ASN A 3 36.40 -12.81 -35.27
N LYS A 4 36.03 -13.20 -36.49
CA LYS A 4 36.46 -12.47 -37.69
C LYS A 4 35.64 -11.19 -37.79
N LEU A 5 36.30 -10.05 -37.96
CA LEU A 5 35.65 -8.76 -38.19
C LEU A 5 35.22 -8.68 -39.65
N SER A 6 33.93 -8.44 -39.89
CA SER A 6 33.39 -8.27 -41.24
C SER A 6 33.60 -6.82 -41.70
N ILE A 7 34.35 -6.64 -42.79
CA ILE A 7 34.61 -5.33 -43.39
C ILE A 7 33.97 -5.29 -44.78
N LEU A 8 33.13 -4.29 -45.01
CA LEU A 8 32.67 -3.94 -46.36
C LEU A 8 33.59 -2.85 -46.93
N LEU A 9 34.37 -3.20 -47.94
CA LEU A 9 35.27 -2.30 -48.64
C LEU A 9 34.59 -1.79 -49.91
N LEU A 10 34.31 -0.49 -49.96
CA LEU A 10 33.73 0.21 -51.10
C LEU A 10 34.83 1.01 -51.80
N GLU A 11 35.34 0.46 -52.90
CA GLU A 11 36.55 0.93 -53.58
C GLU A 11 36.48 0.58 -55.07
N ASP A 12 36.64 1.52 -55.98
CA ASP A 12 36.57 1.25 -57.42
C ASP A 12 37.93 0.82 -58.01
N SER A 13 39.03 1.23 -57.38
CA SER A 13 40.39 0.84 -57.75
C SER A 13 40.72 -0.56 -57.24
N LEU A 14 40.79 -1.54 -58.15
CA LEU A 14 41.26 -2.90 -57.83
C LEU A 14 42.69 -2.94 -57.27
N ALA A 15 43.52 -1.93 -57.57
CA ALA A 15 44.87 -1.82 -57.03
C ALA A 15 44.83 -1.40 -55.55
N ASP A 16 44.06 -0.36 -55.23
CA ASP A 16 43.90 0.16 -53.86
C ASP A 16 43.20 -0.87 -52.98
N ALA A 17 42.18 -1.55 -53.52
CA ALA A 17 41.46 -2.59 -52.81
C ALA A 17 42.37 -3.76 -52.42
N ARG A 18 43.26 -4.19 -53.34
CA ARG A 18 44.26 -5.23 -53.04
C ARG A 18 45.28 -4.78 -52.01
N LEU A 19 45.72 -3.52 -52.08
CA LEU A 19 46.65 -2.95 -51.12
C LEU A 19 46.06 -2.91 -49.70
N ILE A 20 44.81 -2.47 -49.57
CA ILE A 20 44.08 -2.46 -48.30
C ILE A 20 43.90 -3.89 -47.75
N GLN A 21 43.58 -4.85 -48.61
CA GLN A 21 43.49 -6.26 -48.23
C GLN A 21 44.84 -6.81 -47.76
N GLU A 22 45.95 -6.43 -48.40
CA GLU A 22 47.30 -6.82 -47.99
C GLU A 22 47.64 -6.24 -46.61
N TYR A 23 47.42 -4.94 -46.40
CA TYR A 23 47.61 -4.28 -45.11
C TYR A 23 46.82 -4.93 -43.96
N LEU A 24 45.57 -5.33 -44.23
CA LEU A 24 44.74 -6.02 -43.24
C LEU A 24 45.16 -7.48 -43.04
N SER A 25 45.73 -8.13 -44.04
CA SER A 25 46.24 -9.51 -43.93
C SER A 25 47.53 -9.62 -43.13
N GLU A 26 48.33 -8.54 -43.08
CA GLU A 26 49.55 -8.46 -42.28
C GLU A 26 49.29 -8.22 -40.79
N ASP A 27 48.07 -7.82 -40.43
CA ASP A 27 47.68 -7.63 -39.04
C ASP A 27 47.62 -8.98 -38.30
N LYS A 28 48.45 -9.12 -37.27
CA LYS A 28 48.50 -10.32 -36.42
C LYS A 28 47.53 -10.26 -35.24
N THR A 29 46.88 -9.12 -35.01
CA THR A 29 46.07 -8.87 -33.82
C THR A 29 44.59 -9.22 -34.02
N ALA A 30 44.09 -9.15 -35.26
CA ALA A 30 42.72 -9.48 -35.62
C ALA A 30 42.68 -10.35 -36.88
N SER A 31 41.49 -10.87 -37.21
CA SER A 31 41.25 -11.55 -38.48
C SER A 31 40.06 -10.87 -39.16
N TYR A 32 40.20 -10.58 -40.45
CA TYR A 32 39.20 -9.83 -41.21
C TYR A 32 38.53 -10.72 -42.27
N GLU A 33 37.24 -10.51 -42.48
CA GLU A 33 36.48 -10.99 -43.62
C GLU A 33 36.10 -9.78 -44.47
N ILE A 34 36.79 -9.60 -45.60
CA ILE A 34 36.66 -8.40 -46.42
C ILE A 34 35.77 -8.72 -47.62
N ASN A 35 34.65 -8.01 -47.73
CA ASN A 35 33.77 -8.03 -48.90
C ASN A 35 34.02 -6.76 -49.70
N HIS A 36 34.49 -6.89 -50.94
CA HIS A 36 34.83 -5.76 -51.80
C HIS A 36 33.71 -5.51 -52.82
N VAL A 37 33.26 -4.27 -52.92
CA VAL A 37 32.28 -3.76 -53.88
C VAL A 37 32.86 -2.51 -54.56
N MET A 38 32.50 -2.28 -55.83
CA MET A 38 33.13 -1.23 -56.66
C MET A 38 32.22 -0.04 -56.93
N THR A 39 30.92 -0.16 -56.65
CA THR A 39 29.93 0.90 -56.90
C THR A 39 29.03 1.10 -55.69
N LEU A 40 28.46 2.29 -55.55
CA LEU A 40 27.51 2.60 -54.47
C LEU A 40 26.25 1.73 -54.59
N GLY A 41 25.78 1.46 -55.81
CA GLY A 41 24.69 0.53 -56.09
C GLY A 41 24.97 -0.87 -55.54
N GLU A 42 26.15 -1.44 -55.81
CA GLU A 42 26.56 -2.74 -55.26
C GLU A 42 26.63 -2.74 -53.73
N SER A 43 27.07 -1.63 -53.11
CA SER A 43 27.08 -1.48 -51.65
C SER A 43 25.68 -1.58 -51.05
N HIS A 44 24.71 -0.86 -51.64
CA HIS A 44 23.31 -0.93 -51.20
C HIS A 44 22.73 -2.34 -51.36
N ASP A 45 22.96 -3.00 -52.50
CA ASP A 45 22.52 -4.37 -52.73
C ASP A 45 23.14 -5.35 -51.73
N TRP A 46 24.42 -5.17 -51.40
CA TRP A 46 25.09 -6.00 -50.41
C TRP A 46 24.51 -5.80 -49.01
N LEU A 47 24.35 -4.55 -48.56
CA LEU A 47 23.79 -4.21 -47.24
C LEU A 47 22.34 -4.69 -47.05
N ASN A 48 21.58 -4.82 -48.13
CA ASN A 48 20.21 -5.31 -48.09
C ASN A 48 20.11 -6.84 -48.07
N ASN A 49 21.10 -7.55 -48.63
CA ASN A 49 21.05 -9.01 -48.81
C ASN A 49 21.96 -9.79 -47.85
N ASN A 50 22.85 -9.12 -47.11
CA ASN A 50 23.83 -9.75 -46.22
C ASN A 50 23.71 -9.23 -44.78
N PRO A 51 24.27 -9.95 -43.78
CA PRO A 51 24.44 -9.41 -42.44
C PRO A 51 25.22 -8.09 -42.47
N LEU A 52 24.83 -7.15 -41.60
CA LEU A 52 25.52 -5.86 -41.49
C LEU A 52 27.00 -6.09 -41.15
N PRO A 53 27.93 -5.33 -41.77
CA PRO A 53 29.35 -5.45 -41.48
C PRO A 53 29.65 -4.82 -40.11
N ASP A 54 30.81 -5.13 -39.52
CA ASP A 54 31.28 -4.45 -38.31
C ASP A 54 31.82 -3.05 -38.65
N LEU A 55 32.42 -2.92 -39.85
CA LEU A 55 33.04 -1.70 -40.36
C LEU A 55 32.83 -1.59 -41.88
N MET A 56 32.69 -0.37 -42.37
CA MET A 56 32.83 -0.03 -43.79
C MET A 56 34.05 0.86 -44.01
N LEU A 57 34.87 0.48 -44.97
CA LEU A 57 35.93 1.32 -45.54
C LEU A 57 35.41 1.85 -46.87
N MET A 58 35.34 3.17 -47.05
CA MET A 58 34.60 3.76 -48.15
C MET A 58 35.39 4.84 -48.88
N ASP A 59 35.58 4.68 -50.19
CA ASP A 59 35.94 5.80 -51.06
C ASP A 59 34.74 6.73 -51.29
N LEU A 60 35.00 8.02 -51.35
CA LEU A 60 34.03 9.06 -51.72
C LEU A 60 33.80 9.13 -53.23
N ASN A 61 34.79 8.76 -54.05
CA ASN A 61 34.72 8.90 -55.49
C ASN A 61 34.58 7.53 -56.14
N LEU A 62 33.39 7.23 -56.66
CA LEU A 62 33.04 5.97 -57.28
C LEU A 62 32.52 6.21 -58.71
N PRO A 63 32.41 5.16 -59.55
CA PRO A 63 31.91 5.29 -60.92
C PRO A 63 30.48 5.84 -61.02
N ASP A 64 29.67 5.64 -59.98
CA ASP A 64 28.25 5.98 -59.92
C ASP A 64 27.90 7.07 -58.88
N SER A 65 28.88 7.59 -58.13
CA SER A 65 28.69 8.62 -57.10
C SER A 65 30.00 9.35 -56.78
N ASN A 66 29.93 10.61 -56.33
CA ASN A 66 31.12 11.44 -56.18
C ASN A 66 31.10 12.29 -54.90
N GLY A 67 32.25 12.38 -54.24
CA GLY A 67 32.45 13.21 -53.05
C GLY A 67 31.50 12.86 -51.89
N MET A 68 31.01 13.90 -51.21
CA MET A 68 30.17 13.76 -50.02
C MET A 68 28.77 13.17 -50.29
N ASP A 69 28.27 13.23 -51.52
CA ASP A 69 26.95 12.67 -51.87
C ASP A 69 26.95 11.14 -51.74
N THR A 70 28.10 10.52 -51.98
CA THR A 70 28.38 9.10 -51.75
C THR A 70 28.16 8.76 -50.27
N PHE A 71 28.80 9.50 -49.35
CA PHE A 71 28.64 9.28 -47.90
C PHE A 71 27.23 9.60 -47.41
N LEU A 72 26.61 10.68 -47.90
CA LEU A 72 25.25 11.07 -47.50
C LEU A 72 24.24 9.95 -47.79
N SER A 73 24.41 9.23 -48.91
CA SER A 73 23.58 8.09 -49.29
C SER A 73 23.67 6.91 -48.31
N LEU A 74 24.77 6.80 -47.55
CA LEU A 74 25.01 5.76 -46.55
C LEU A 74 24.97 6.28 -45.09
N SER A 75 24.74 7.59 -44.88
CA SER A 75 24.75 8.23 -43.57
C SER A 75 23.73 7.64 -42.57
N SER A 76 22.62 7.06 -43.05
CA SER A 76 21.63 6.36 -42.21
C SER A 76 22.17 5.11 -41.53
N PHE A 77 23.30 4.57 -42.00
CA PHE A 77 23.94 3.38 -41.45
C PHE A 77 25.02 3.70 -40.40
N THR A 78 25.36 4.97 -40.18
CA THR A 78 26.41 5.41 -39.22
C THR A 78 26.12 5.02 -37.76
N ASN A 79 24.85 4.77 -37.41
CA ASN A 79 24.45 4.24 -36.09
C ASN A 79 24.42 2.70 -36.03
N LYS A 80 24.59 2.01 -37.17
CA LYS A 80 24.54 0.53 -37.24
C LYS A 80 25.94 -0.08 -37.20
N PHE A 81 26.89 0.45 -37.96
CA PHE A 81 28.27 0.01 -38.01
C PHE A 81 29.23 1.19 -38.20
N ALA A 82 30.52 0.98 -37.94
CA ALA A 82 31.52 2.03 -38.06
C ALA A 82 31.84 2.30 -39.54
N ILE A 83 31.99 3.56 -39.94
CA ILE A 83 32.34 3.98 -41.30
C ILE A 83 33.62 4.80 -41.24
N ILE A 84 34.64 4.37 -41.98
CA ILE A 84 35.87 5.12 -42.21
C ILE A 84 35.93 5.50 -43.68
N ILE A 85 36.17 6.78 -43.92
CA ILE A 85 36.28 7.32 -45.27
C ILE A 85 37.74 7.27 -45.71
N LEU A 86 37.98 6.80 -46.92
CA LEU A 86 39.28 6.74 -47.58
C LEU A 86 39.25 7.73 -48.75
N SER A 87 40.13 8.72 -48.79
CA SER A 87 40.15 9.71 -49.88
C SER A 87 41.56 9.95 -50.38
N GLY A 88 41.72 10.09 -51.70
CA GLY A 88 43.00 10.51 -52.31
C GLY A 88 43.23 12.03 -52.31
N ILE A 89 42.28 12.82 -51.79
CA ILE A 89 42.35 14.28 -51.75
C ILE A 89 42.47 14.74 -50.29
N GLU A 90 43.49 15.56 -50.00
CA GLU A 90 43.71 16.17 -48.69
C GLU A 90 42.80 17.40 -48.51
N ASP A 91 41.48 17.19 -48.43
CA ASP A 91 40.50 18.25 -48.18
C ASP A 91 39.96 18.20 -46.74
N GLN A 92 40.49 19.09 -45.89
CA GLN A 92 40.10 19.20 -44.49
C GLN A 92 38.62 19.56 -44.28
N LEU A 93 38.01 20.31 -45.19
CA LEU A 93 36.60 20.71 -45.07
C LEU A 93 35.68 19.50 -45.28
N ILE A 94 36.01 18.64 -46.25
CA ILE A 94 35.29 17.39 -46.49
C ILE A 94 35.43 16.45 -45.30
N ALA A 95 36.64 16.33 -44.74
CA ALA A 95 36.90 15.50 -43.56
C ALA A 95 36.09 15.95 -42.34
N ILE A 96 36.09 17.26 -42.00
CA ILE A 96 35.31 17.79 -40.87
C ILE A 96 33.81 17.52 -41.06
N LYS A 97 33.29 17.81 -42.26
CA LYS A 97 31.87 17.62 -42.56
C LYS A 97 31.45 16.15 -42.48
N ALA A 98 32.29 15.23 -42.91
CA ALA A 98 32.04 13.80 -42.78
C ALA A 98 31.95 13.33 -41.33
N LEU A 99 32.86 13.81 -40.48
CA LEU A 99 32.86 13.49 -39.05
C LEU A 99 31.61 14.07 -38.34
N GLU A 100 31.23 15.31 -38.66
CA GLU A 100 29.98 15.92 -38.15
C GLU A 100 28.73 15.13 -38.53
N LEU A 101 28.74 14.52 -39.72
CA LEU A 101 27.64 13.70 -40.22
C LEU A 101 27.71 12.22 -39.76
N GLY A 102 28.66 11.87 -38.89
CA GLY A 102 28.68 10.59 -38.18
C GLY A 102 29.69 9.56 -38.67
N ALA A 103 30.59 9.90 -39.61
CA ALA A 103 31.74 9.04 -39.92
C ALA A 103 32.68 8.97 -38.70
N GLN A 104 33.30 7.81 -38.48
CA GLN A 104 34.14 7.57 -37.31
C GLN A 104 35.59 8.02 -37.53
N ASP A 105 36.07 8.00 -38.77
CA ASP A 105 37.40 8.51 -39.14
C ASP A 105 37.47 8.87 -40.64
N TYR A 106 38.48 9.65 -41.01
CA TYR A 106 38.79 10.03 -42.40
C TYR A 106 40.29 9.86 -42.66
N LEU A 107 40.65 9.04 -43.63
CA LEU A 107 42.03 8.68 -43.95
C LEU A 107 42.42 9.12 -45.37
N ASP A 108 43.62 9.70 -45.48
CA ASP A 108 44.26 10.02 -46.75
C ASP A 108 44.92 8.75 -47.33
N LYS A 109 44.44 8.30 -48.49
CA LYS A 109 44.95 7.12 -49.20
C LYS A 109 46.43 7.27 -49.58
N SER A 110 46.89 8.48 -49.90
CA SER A 110 48.27 8.72 -50.34
C SER A 110 49.31 8.55 -49.24
N LYS A 111 48.87 8.63 -47.97
CA LYS A 111 49.69 8.48 -46.76
C LYS A 111 49.32 7.24 -45.96
N LEU A 112 48.46 6.38 -46.51
CA LEU A 112 47.98 5.19 -45.83
C LEU A 112 49.10 4.15 -45.73
N ASP A 113 49.32 3.64 -44.52
CA ASP A 113 50.08 2.41 -44.29
C ASP A 113 49.24 1.44 -43.45
N GLY A 114 49.67 0.18 -43.38
CA GLY A 114 48.94 -0.84 -42.61
C GLY A 114 48.86 -0.54 -41.11
N TYR A 115 49.83 0.20 -40.55
CA TYR A 115 49.79 0.57 -39.13
C TYR A 115 48.67 1.59 -38.85
N TRP A 116 48.58 2.66 -39.64
CA TRP A 116 47.56 3.70 -39.50
C TRP A 116 46.17 3.19 -39.82
N LEU A 117 46.01 2.36 -40.85
CA LEU A 117 44.72 1.74 -41.16
C LEU A 117 44.22 0.90 -39.98
N ASN A 118 45.05 -0.03 -39.47
CA ASN A 118 44.66 -0.88 -38.34
C ASN A 118 44.35 -0.06 -37.07
N LYS A 119 45.13 0.99 -36.82
CA LYS A 119 44.90 1.91 -35.69
C LYS A 119 43.55 2.61 -35.79
N SER A 120 43.22 3.15 -36.97
CA SER A 120 41.95 3.83 -37.21
C SER A 120 40.75 2.90 -37.17
N ILE A 121 40.88 1.68 -37.71
CA ILE A 121 39.86 0.62 -37.58
C ILE A 121 39.54 0.34 -36.11
N ASN A 122 40.58 0.12 -35.30
CA ASN A 122 40.40 -0.17 -33.87
C ASN A 122 39.73 0.99 -33.13
N TYR A 123 40.13 2.24 -33.39
CA TYR A 123 39.50 3.41 -32.76
C TYR A 123 38.06 3.63 -33.21
N ALA A 124 37.77 3.45 -34.51
CA ALA A 124 36.43 3.59 -35.05
C ALA A 124 35.46 2.56 -34.45
N LEU A 125 35.89 1.30 -34.37
CA LEU A 125 35.12 0.22 -33.74
C LEU A 125 34.88 0.49 -32.25
N GLN A 126 35.92 0.87 -31.49
CA GLN A 126 35.77 1.18 -30.06
C GLN A 126 34.80 2.34 -29.82
N ARG A 127 34.92 3.45 -30.57
CA ARG A 127 34.04 4.60 -30.44
C ARG A 127 32.59 4.25 -30.78
N HIS A 128 32.38 3.47 -31.84
CA HIS A 128 31.06 3.02 -32.24
C HIS A 128 30.40 2.15 -31.17
N LEU A 129 31.15 1.19 -30.62
CA LEU A 129 30.67 0.32 -29.54
C LEU A 129 30.31 1.12 -28.27
N GLN A 130 31.17 2.04 -27.84
CA GLN A 130 30.90 2.90 -26.68
C GLN A 130 29.65 3.77 -26.87
N LYS A 131 29.49 4.36 -28.06
CA LYS A 131 28.30 5.15 -28.41
C LYS A 131 27.03 4.30 -28.36
N LYS A 132 27.08 3.10 -28.92
CA LYS A 132 25.94 2.16 -28.91
C LYS A 132 25.59 1.71 -27.50
N GLU A 133 26.57 1.35 -26.69
CA GLU A 133 26.36 0.96 -25.29
C GLU A 133 25.72 2.09 -24.47
N LEU A 134 26.21 3.33 -24.66
CA LEU A 134 25.62 4.51 -24.01
C LEU A 134 24.17 4.73 -24.44
N GLN A 135 23.85 4.58 -25.72
CA GLN A 135 22.48 4.69 -26.23
C GLN A 135 21.57 3.61 -25.64
N GLU A 136 22.01 2.36 -25.63
CA GLU A 136 21.24 1.24 -25.05
C GLU A 136 21.01 1.43 -23.54
N LEU A 137 22.03 1.91 -22.82
CA LEU A 137 21.93 2.21 -21.39
C LEU A 137 20.96 3.36 -21.12
N THR A 138 21.05 4.44 -21.91
CA THR A 138 20.15 5.60 -21.82
C THR A 138 18.71 5.17 -22.07
N GLN A 139 18.47 4.40 -23.12
CA GLN A 139 17.13 3.91 -23.46
C GLN A 139 16.57 2.96 -22.38
N ARG A 140 17.41 2.06 -21.83
CA ARG A 140 17.00 1.19 -20.72
C ARG A 140 16.66 1.99 -19.46
N TYR A 141 17.41 3.05 -19.18
CA TYR A 141 17.15 3.96 -18.07
C TYR A 141 15.81 4.70 -18.26
N GLU A 142 15.54 5.22 -19.46
CA GLU A 142 14.25 5.85 -19.79
C GLU A 142 13.08 4.87 -19.61
N TYR A 143 13.21 3.63 -20.10
CA TYR A 143 12.18 2.61 -19.90
C TYR A 143 11.95 2.26 -18.43
N ALA A 144 13.01 2.20 -17.62
CA ALA A 144 12.88 1.94 -16.19
C ALA A 144 12.09 3.06 -15.48
N ILE A 145 12.35 4.33 -15.82
CA ILE A 145 11.62 5.47 -15.27
C ILE A 145 10.15 5.42 -15.70
N VAL A 146 9.88 5.25 -17.01
CA VAL A 146 8.51 5.20 -17.54
C VAL A 146 7.70 4.06 -16.94
N ALA A 147 8.32 2.89 -16.71
CA ALA A 147 7.63 1.73 -16.14
C ALA A 147 7.16 1.94 -14.69
N THR A 148 7.88 2.76 -13.91
CA THR A 148 7.48 3.06 -12.52
C THR A 148 6.34 4.07 -12.42
N ASN A 149 6.13 4.88 -13.47
CA ASN A 149 5.17 5.99 -13.48
C ASN A 149 5.41 7.04 -12.37
N ASP A 150 6.66 7.14 -11.89
CA ASP A 150 7.07 8.07 -10.85
C ASP A 150 7.56 9.39 -11.45
N GLY A 151 7.30 10.49 -10.74
CA GLY A 151 7.91 11.79 -11.02
C GLY A 151 9.33 11.82 -10.47
N LEU A 152 10.33 12.18 -11.28
CA LEU A 152 11.72 12.28 -10.84
C LEU A 152 12.07 13.74 -10.62
N TYR A 153 12.87 14.02 -9.60
CA TYR A 153 13.52 15.31 -9.46
C TYR A 153 15.00 15.15 -9.08
N ASP A 154 15.78 16.14 -9.49
CA ASP A 154 17.21 16.26 -9.23
C ASP A 154 17.50 17.71 -8.86
N TRP A 155 17.90 17.91 -7.61
CA TRP A 155 18.08 19.22 -7.03
C TRP A 155 19.54 19.43 -6.64
N ASN A 156 20.16 20.45 -7.25
CA ASN A 156 21.40 21.02 -6.75
C ASN A 156 21.08 22.01 -5.62
N ILE A 157 21.44 21.63 -4.40
CA ILE A 157 21.09 22.33 -3.17
C ILE A 157 21.81 23.68 -3.07
N GLN A 158 23.03 23.76 -3.61
CA GLN A 158 23.87 24.96 -3.52
C GLN A 158 23.51 26.00 -4.60
N THR A 159 23.30 25.57 -5.85
CA THR A 159 22.94 26.49 -6.95
C THR A 159 21.45 26.75 -7.04
N ASN A 160 20.64 25.97 -6.30
CA ASN A 160 19.18 25.98 -6.36
C ASN A 160 18.61 25.57 -7.72
N GLU A 161 19.42 24.92 -8.57
CA GLU A 161 18.99 24.38 -9.85
C GLU A 161 18.21 23.09 -9.62
N LEU A 162 16.99 23.05 -10.14
CA LEU A 162 16.12 21.88 -10.06
C LEU A 162 15.91 21.35 -11.46
N TYR A 163 15.94 20.03 -11.60
CA TYR A 163 15.36 19.32 -12.72
C TYR A 163 14.15 18.54 -12.19
N ILE A 164 13.05 18.59 -12.93
CA ILE A 164 11.84 17.79 -12.69
C ILE A 164 11.48 17.10 -14.00
N SER A 165 11.16 15.81 -13.93
CA SER A 165 10.82 15.04 -15.12
C SER A 165 9.45 15.45 -15.69
N GLU A 166 9.24 15.15 -16.96
CA GLU A 166 7.94 15.28 -17.62
C GLU A 166 6.83 14.56 -16.85
N ARG A 167 7.09 13.35 -16.35
CA ARG A 167 6.13 12.57 -15.56
C ARG A 167 5.69 13.26 -14.27
N TRP A 168 6.60 13.95 -13.59
CA TRP A 168 6.24 14.73 -12.40
C TRP A 168 5.21 15.82 -12.74
N LYS A 169 5.37 16.48 -13.90
CA LYS A 169 4.45 17.52 -14.38
C LYS A 169 3.11 16.92 -14.81
N GLU A 170 3.14 15.79 -15.52
CA GLU A 170 1.95 15.05 -15.96
C GLU A 170 1.08 14.59 -14.79
N GLN A 171 1.68 14.11 -13.68
CA GLN A 171 0.97 13.74 -12.46
C GLN A 171 0.15 14.91 -11.89
N LEU A 172 0.61 16.15 -12.09
CA LEU A 172 -0.08 17.38 -11.69
C LEU A 172 -1.01 17.95 -12.78
N GLY A 173 -1.12 17.24 -13.91
CA GLY A 173 -1.94 17.56 -15.07
C GLY A 173 -1.28 18.49 -16.09
N TYR A 174 0.01 18.82 -15.92
CA TYR A 174 0.72 19.76 -16.79
C TYR A 174 1.55 19.04 -17.85
N SER A 175 1.68 19.67 -19.00
CA SER A 175 2.60 19.29 -20.08
C SER A 175 4.03 19.72 -19.72
N ASN A 176 5.04 19.13 -20.35
CA ASN A 176 6.44 19.41 -20.01
C ASN A 176 6.81 20.90 -20.11
N ASP A 177 6.28 21.61 -21.10
CA ASP A 177 6.61 23.01 -21.38
C ASP A 177 5.82 24.02 -20.53
N GLU A 178 4.80 23.57 -19.78
CA GLU A 178 3.94 24.46 -18.99
C GLU A 178 4.56 24.85 -17.64
N LEU A 179 5.52 24.07 -17.15
CA LEU A 179 6.16 24.27 -15.85
C LEU A 179 7.67 24.38 -15.97
N GLU A 180 8.20 25.44 -15.38
CA GLU A 180 9.64 25.65 -15.25
C GLU A 180 10.25 24.72 -14.20
N ASN A 181 11.49 24.30 -14.43
CA ASN A 181 12.23 23.46 -13.51
C ASN A 181 12.88 24.33 -12.42
N THR A 182 12.07 24.81 -11.48
CA THR A 182 12.51 25.66 -10.36
C THR A 182 11.89 25.17 -9.05
N ILE A 183 12.57 25.42 -7.94
CA ILE A 183 12.03 25.07 -6.61
C ILE A 183 10.74 25.83 -6.33
N ASP A 184 10.63 27.07 -6.78
CA ASP A 184 9.42 27.87 -6.61
C ASP A 184 8.20 27.21 -7.27
N THR A 185 8.38 26.54 -8.42
CA THR A 185 7.33 25.74 -9.08
C THR A 185 6.82 24.63 -8.16
N TRP A 186 7.72 23.94 -7.45
CA TRP A 186 7.37 22.89 -6.49
C TRP A 186 6.74 23.48 -5.22
N HIS A 187 7.41 24.44 -4.59
CA HIS A 187 7.03 25.01 -3.30
C HIS A 187 5.69 25.76 -3.34
N SER A 188 5.40 26.50 -4.42
CA SER A 188 4.12 27.21 -4.60
C SER A 188 2.89 26.32 -4.75
N ARG A 189 3.08 25.02 -5.00
CA ARG A 189 2.01 24.02 -5.14
C ARG A 189 1.79 23.21 -3.86
N LEU A 190 2.71 23.28 -2.90
CA LEU A 190 2.58 22.58 -1.64
C LEU A 190 1.36 23.07 -0.86
N HIS A 191 0.66 22.15 -0.21
CA HIS A 191 -0.50 22.49 0.58
C HIS A 191 -0.10 23.44 1.74
N PRO A 192 -0.81 24.57 1.97
CA PRO A 192 -0.38 25.60 2.93
C PRO A 192 -0.16 25.10 4.37
N GLN A 193 -0.90 24.09 4.80
CA GLN A 193 -0.75 23.49 6.14
C GLN A 193 0.53 22.64 6.29
N GLU A 194 1.14 22.22 5.18
CA GLU A 194 2.26 21.27 5.17
C GLU A 194 3.61 21.98 4.97
N VAL A 195 3.62 23.18 4.40
CA VAL A 195 4.83 23.99 4.11
C VAL A 195 5.79 24.02 5.29
N GLN A 196 5.35 24.58 6.43
CA GLN A 196 6.22 24.74 7.60
C GLN A 196 6.72 23.41 8.16
N SER A 197 5.90 22.36 8.13
CA SER A 197 6.29 21.05 8.64
C SER A 197 7.31 20.38 7.73
N LEU A 198 7.14 20.50 6.41
CA LEU A 198 8.01 19.86 5.44
C LEU A 198 9.37 20.54 5.37
N ASP A 199 9.40 21.88 5.41
CA ASP A 199 10.65 22.67 5.44
C ASP A 199 11.50 22.28 6.65
N LYS A 200 10.89 22.19 7.83
CA LYS A 200 11.60 21.78 9.05
C LYS A 200 12.20 20.38 8.95
N LYS A 201 11.44 19.43 8.38
CA LYS A 201 11.90 18.05 8.18
C LYS A 201 13.01 17.98 7.15
N LEU A 202 12.92 18.76 6.08
CA LEU A 202 13.95 18.86 5.06
C LEU A 202 15.23 19.45 5.64
N GLU A 203 15.16 20.54 6.42
CA GLU A 203 16.30 21.12 7.12
C GLU A 203 16.97 20.11 8.07
N GLU A 204 16.19 19.36 8.84
CA GLU A 204 16.69 18.33 9.75
C GLU A 204 17.40 17.21 8.97
N TYR A 205 16.82 16.79 7.85
CA TYR A 205 17.42 15.78 6.98
C TYR A 205 18.75 16.26 6.37
N LEU A 206 18.79 17.49 5.84
CA LEU A 206 20.00 18.09 5.27
C LEU A 206 21.11 18.25 6.32
N LYS A 207 20.77 18.48 7.60
CA LYS A 207 21.75 18.51 8.71
C LYS A 207 22.25 17.11 9.10
N ASN A 208 21.34 16.13 9.14
CA ASN A 208 21.68 14.76 9.58
C ASN A 208 22.41 13.95 8.50
N LYS A 209 22.23 14.30 7.21
CA LYS A 209 22.96 13.75 6.04
C LYS A 209 22.90 12.21 5.92
N ARG A 210 21.90 11.55 6.51
CA ARG A 210 21.83 10.07 6.61
C ARG A 210 20.50 9.51 6.16
N GLY A 211 20.56 8.38 5.46
CA GLY A 211 19.38 7.61 5.05
C GLY A 211 18.60 8.26 3.91
N TYR A 212 17.32 7.96 3.85
CA TYR A 212 16.38 8.48 2.86
C TYR A 212 15.47 9.52 3.49
N PHE A 213 15.13 10.55 2.73
CA PHE A 213 14.05 11.47 3.05
C PHE A 213 12.74 10.88 2.51
N ASN A 214 11.90 10.38 3.42
CA ASN A 214 10.62 9.77 3.09
C ASN A 214 9.50 10.62 3.70
N GLU A 215 8.71 11.25 2.85
CA GLU A 215 7.64 12.14 3.32
C GLU A 215 6.40 12.01 2.45
N THR A 216 5.24 12.28 3.04
CA THR A 216 3.95 12.30 2.34
C THR A 216 3.34 13.68 2.48
N PHE A 217 2.97 14.27 1.36
CA PHE A 217 2.42 15.62 1.31
C PHE A 217 1.51 15.79 0.10
N ARG A 218 0.86 16.95 0.02
CA ARG A 218 -0.11 17.29 -1.01
C ARG A 218 0.39 18.40 -1.90
N LEU A 219 0.32 18.16 -3.20
CA LEU A 219 0.55 19.19 -4.22
C LEU A 219 -0.75 19.55 -4.93
N ARG A 220 -0.87 20.83 -5.30
CA ARG A 220 -2.03 21.35 -6.02
C ARG A 220 -1.95 20.97 -7.50
N HIS A 221 -2.94 20.22 -7.97
CA HIS A 221 -3.18 19.90 -9.36
C HIS A 221 -3.62 21.15 -10.15
N ARG A 222 -3.48 21.14 -11.48
CA ARG A 222 -3.96 22.23 -12.35
C ARG A 222 -5.44 22.58 -12.17
N ASP A 223 -6.25 21.58 -11.83
CA ASP A 223 -7.70 21.73 -11.63
C ASP A 223 -8.05 22.28 -10.24
N GLY A 224 -7.05 22.63 -9.43
CA GLY A 224 -7.22 23.27 -8.12
C GLY A 224 -7.43 22.32 -6.95
N HIS A 225 -7.67 21.03 -7.20
CA HIS A 225 -7.66 19.99 -6.16
C HIS A 225 -6.24 19.62 -5.74
N TYR A 226 -6.10 18.86 -4.66
CA TYR A 226 -4.81 18.38 -4.16
C TYR A 226 -4.66 16.89 -4.42
N ILE A 227 -3.49 16.48 -4.89
CA ILE A 227 -3.08 15.08 -5.00
C ILE A 227 -2.10 14.74 -3.88
N TRP A 228 -2.15 13.52 -3.39
CA TRP A 228 -1.21 13.00 -2.40
C TRP A 228 0.01 12.41 -3.09
N LEU A 229 1.19 12.91 -2.73
CA LEU A 229 2.47 12.40 -3.21
C LEU A 229 3.26 11.80 -2.06
N GLU A 230 3.86 10.64 -2.31
CA GLU A 230 4.89 10.05 -1.48
C GLU A 230 6.25 10.36 -2.10
N SER A 231 7.08 11.10 -1.37
CA SER A 231 8.44 11.44 -1.77
C SER A 231 9.43 10.47 -1.15
N LYS A 232 10.34 9.93 -1.98
CA LYS A 232 11.50 9.17 -1.52
C LYS A 232 12.75 9.72 -2.16
N ALA A 233 13.65 10.25 -1.33
CA ALA A 233 14.80 10.98 -1.83
C ALA A 233 16.07 10.72 -1.03
N LYS A 234 17.22 11.03 -1.65
CA LYS A 234 18.54 10.81 -1.06
C LYS A 234 19.54 11.86 -1.54
N ILE A 235 20.39 12.32 -0.63
CA ILE A 235 21.60 13.08 -0.99
C ILE A 235 22.60 12.12 -1.65
N VAL A 236 22.98 12.42 -2.89
CA VAL A 236 23.85 11.56 -3.71
C VAL A 236 25.25 12.13 -3.89
N GLU A 237 25.42 13.44 -3.74
CA GLU A 237 26.72 14.11 -3.86
C GLU A 237 26.90 15.10 -2.70
N PHE A 238 28.14 15.20 -2.23
CA PHE A 238 28.61 16.14 -1.21
C PHE A 238 29.78 16.94 -1.77
N ASP A 239 29.96 18.17 -1.29
CA ASP A 239 31.11 18.99 -1.62
C ASP A 239 32.37 18.62 -0.80
N GLU A 240 33.47 19.35 -1.02
CA GLU A 240 34.75 19.13 -0.32
C GLU A 240 34.66 19.35 1.20
N ASN A 241 33.65 20.08 1.69
CA ASN A 241 33.41 20.35 3.11
C ASN A 241 32.39 19.38 3.73
N GLU A 242 32.04 18.30 3.03
CA GLU A 242 30.98 17.35 3.39
C GLU A 242 29.57 18.00 3.47
N GLU A 243 29.35 19.13 2.82
CA GLU A 243 28.02 19.74 2.72
C GLU A 243 27.20 19.13 1.57
N PRO A 244 25.87 18.97 1.74
CA PRO A 244 25.03 18.40 0.69
C PRO A 244 25.08 19.23 -0.59
N LEU A 245 25.47 18.59 -1.70
CA LEU A 245 25.54 19.24 -3.01
C LEU A 245 24.29 18.92 -3.84
N ARG A 246 23.92 17.64 -3.90
CA ARG A 246 22.89 17.16 -4.82
C ARG A 246 21.96 16.13 -4.17
N MET A 247 20.67 16.33 -4.34
CA MET A 247 19.62 15.43 -3.85
C MET A 247 18.72 15.00 -5.00
N VAL A 248 18.54 13.69 -5.14
CA VAL A 248 17.64 13.11 -6.14
C VAL A 248 16.51 12.37 -5.43
N GLY A 249 15.33 12.39 -6.02
CA GLY A 249 14.19 11.70 -5.45
C GLY A 249 13.09 11.42 -6.45
N THR A 250 12.15 10.58 -6.01
CA THR A 250 10.95 10.27 -6.76
C THR A 250 9.70 10.68 -5.99
N HIS A 251 8.66 11.05 -6.74
CA HIS A 251 7.32 11.32 -6.25
C HIS A 251 6.35 10.31 -6.86
N VAL A 252 5.65 9.60 -5.99
CA VAL A 252 4.63 8.62 -6.37
C VAL A 252 3.26 9.19 -6.02
N ASP A 253 2.33 9.21 -6.98
CA ASP A 253 0.93 9.56 -6.70
C ASP A 253 0.25 8.42 -5.93
N ILE A 254 -0.08 8.70 -4.67
CA ILE A 254 -0.76 7.78 -3.76
C ILE A 254 -2.22 8.18 -3.52
N SER A 255 -2.76 9.15 -4.28
CA SER A 255 -4.12 9.67 -4.08
C SER A 255 -5.17 8.56 -4.10
N LYS A 256 -5.04 7.60 -5.04
CA LYS A 256 -5.97 6.48 -5.13
C LYS A 256 -5.88 5.54 -3.92
N ARG A 257 -4.67 5.31 -3.41
CA ARG A 257 -4.44 4.50 -2.20
C ARG A 257 -5.10 5.15 -0.99
N VAL A 258 -4.87 6.45 -0.79
CA VAL A 258 -5.45 7.22 0.32
C VAL A 258 -6.99 7.26 0.22
N GLU A 259 -7.55 7.46 -0.97
CA GLU A 259 -9.00 7.44 -1.19
C GLU A 259 -9.61 6.09 -0.79
N LEU A 260 -9.02 4.98 -1.24
CA LEU A 260 -9.49 3.63 -0.91
C LEU A 260 -9.39 3.33 0.59
N GLU A 261 -8.31 3.76 1.25
CA GLU A 261 -8.15 3.61 2.70
C GLU A 261 -9.23 4.40 3.48
N LEU A 262 -9.52 5.63 3.04
CA LEU A 262 -10.59 6.44 3.64
C LEU A 262 -11.98 5.84 3.40
N GLU A 263 -12.24 5.33 2.20
CA GLU A 263 -13.51 4.67 1.86
C GLU A 263 -13.71 3.39 2.68
N LEU A 264 -12.66 2.57 2.84
CA LEU A 264 -12.68 1.39 3.69
C LEU A 264 -12.97 1.75 5.14
N LYS A 265 -12.27 2.75 5.69
CA LYS A 265 -12.51 3.22 7.05
C LYS A 265 -13.94 3.70 7.24
N HIS A 266 -14.48 4.46 6.29
CA HIS A 266 -15.87 4.94 6.37
C HIS A 266 -16.88 3.80 6.31
N LYS A 267 -16.66 2.80 5.44
CA LYS A 267 -17.50 1.59 5.37
C LYS A 267 -17.44 0.80 6.68
N GLU A 268 -16.28 0.67 7.30
CA GLU A 268 -16.14 0.04 8.62
C GLU A 268 -16.96 0.79 9.68
N GLU A 269 -16.85 2.13 9.74
CA GLU A 269 -17.64 2.94 10.68
C GLU A 269 -19.16 2.78 10.49
N LEU A 270 -19.63 2.74 9.23
CA LEU A 270 -21.03 2.49 8.90
C LEU A 270 -21.48 1.08 9.31
N MET A 271 -20.65 0.06 9.08
CA MET A 271 -20.94 -1.31 9.51
C MET A 271 -21.03 -1.41 11.04
N ILE A 272 -20.15 -0.71 11.77
CA ILE A 272 -20.20 -0.63 13.23
C ILE A 272 -21.53 -0.04 13.70
N ALA A 273 -21.97 1.06 13.08
CA ALA A 273 -23.25 1.69 13.40
C ALA A 273 -24.45 0.77 13.10
N GLN A 274 -24.45 0.10 11.94
CA GLN A 274 -25.52 -0.85 11.56
C GLN A 274 -25.60 -2.05 12.51
N SER A 275 -24.45 -2.61 12.90
CA SER A 275 -24.43 -3.73 13.86
C SER A 275 -24.96 -3.32 15.24
N ARG A 276 -24.58 -2.13 15.73
CA ARG A 276 -25.16 -1.57 16.96
C ARG A 276 -26.68 -1.45 16.86
N GLN A 277 -27.19 -0.98 15.72
CA GLN A 277 -28.63 -0.87 15.48
C GLN A 277 -29.34 -2.23 15.40
N ALA A 278 -28.69 -3.26 14.82
CA ALA A 278 -29.25 -4.62 14.80
C ALA A 278 -29.32 -5.22 16.20
N ALA A 279 -28.23 -5.13 16.97
CA ALA A 279 -28.19 -5.61 18.36
C ALA A 279 -29.23 -4.90 19.26
N MET A 280 -29.54 -3.64 18.96
CA MET A 280 -30.59 -2.88 19.64
C MET A 280 -31.99 -3.48 19.44
N GLY A 281 -32.30 -4.09 18.31
CA GLY A 281 -33.62 -4.66 18.04
C GLY A 281 -34.02 -5.77 19.02
N ASP A 282 -33.12 -6.73 19.24
CA ASP A 282 -33.35 -7.85 20.16
C ASP A 282 -33.30 -7.40 21.63
N MET A 283 -32.46 -6.42 21.96
CA MET A 283 -32.38 -5.86 23.31
C MET A 283 -33.61 -5.02 23.68
N ILE A 284 -34.21 -4.27 22.75
CA ILE A 284 -35.48 -3.56 23.01
C ILE A 284 -36.56 -4.55 23.42
N ALA A 285 -36.66 -5.69 22.74
CA ALA A 285 -37.63 -6.72 23.09
C ALA A 285 -37.39 -7.29 24.51
N MET A 286 -36.11 -7.50 24.87
CA MET A 286 -35.70 -7.93 26.21
C MET A 286 -36.02 -6.89 27.29
N ILE A 287 -35.72 -5.61 27.04
CA ILE A 287 -35.98 -4.50 27.98
C ILE A 287 -37.47 -4.29 28.17
N ALA A 288 -38.26 -4.34 27.09
CA ALA A 288 -39.71 -4.26 27.18
C ALA A 288 -40.28 -5.38 28.07
N HIS A 289 -39.69 -6.58 28.02
CA HIS A 289 -40.03 -7.67 28.92
C HIS A 289 -39.59 -7.39 30.36
N GLN A 290 -38.36 -6.91 30.57
CA GLN A 290 -37.84 -6.54 31.90
C GLN A 290 -38.62 -5.40 32.54
N TRP A 291 -39.16 -4.44 31.79
CA TRP A 291 -40.02 -3.38 32.31
C TRP A 291 -41.39 -3.88 32.71
N ARG A 292 -41.93 -4.88 32.00
CA ARG A 292 -43.25 -5.43 32.31
C ARG A 292 -43.28 -6.07 33.70
N GLN A 293 -42.17 -6.66 34.16
CA GLN A 293 -42.06 -7.31 35.47
C GLN A 293 -42.33 -6.36 36.66
N PRO A 294 -41.53 -5.30 36.90
CA PRO A 294 -41.74 -4.35 37.99
C PRO A 294 -43.10 -3.63 37.87
N ILE A 295 -43.53 -3.30 36.65
CA ILE A 295 -44.86 -2.70 36.42
C ILE A 295 -45.98 -3.66 36.88
N THR A 296 -45.84 -4.96 36.63
CA THR A 296 -46.83 -5.96 37.05
C THR A 296 -46.85 -6.09 38.57
N VAL A 297 -45.68 -6.07 39.23
CA VAL A 297 -45.59 -6.12 40.70
C VAL A 297 -46.24 -4.87 41.32
N ILE A 298 -45.94 -3.68 40.82
CA ILE A 298 -46.56 -2.42 41.27
C ILE A 298 -48.08 -2.48 41.06
N ALA A 299 -48.54 -2.92 39.89
CA ALA A 299 -49.97 -3.04 39.60
C ALA A 299 -50.67 -4.05 40.53
N MET A 300 -50.01 -5.16 40.86
CA MET A 300 -50.53 -6.17 41.78
C MET A 300 -50.61 -5.62 43.21
N ALA A 301 -49.55 -4.96 43.69
CA ALA A 301 -49.54 -4.33 45.01
C ALA A 301 -50.69 -3.31 45.16
N VAL A 302 -50.86 -2.42 44.16
CA VAL A 302 -51.95 -1.44 44.15
C VAL A 302 -53.34 -2.09 44.08
N ASN A 303 -53.50 -3.17 43.29
CA ASN A 303 -54.77 -3.89 43.20
C ASN A 303 -55.12 -4.61 44.51
N ASN A 304 -54.15 -5.21 45.20
CA ASN A 304 -54.38 -5.86 46.49
C ASN A 304 -54.87 -4.83 47.52
N LEU A 305 -54.19 -3.69 47.64
CA LEU A 305 -54.64 -2.60 48.50
C LEU A 305 -56.04 -2.12 48.17
N LYS A 306 -56.38 -2.02 46.88
CA LYS A 306 -57.72 -1.63 46.46
C LYS A 306 -58.77 -2.64 46.93
N VAL A 307 -58.48 -3.93 46.82
CA VAL A 307 -59.37 -5.01 47.30
C VAL A 307 -59.52 -4.95 48.81
N ASP A 308 -58.43 -4.77 49.56
CA ASP A 308 -58.47 -4.69 51.02
C ASP A 308 -59.34 -3.50 51.49
N ILE A 309 -59.25 -2.36 50.81
CA ILE A 309 -60.11 -1.19 51.04
C ILE A 309 -61.58 -1.49 50.71
N GLU A 310 -61.86 -2.17 49.58
CA GLU A 310 -63.23 -2.51 49.16
C GLU A 310 -63.90 -3.54 50.10
N LEU A 311 -63.10 -4.39 50.75
CA LEU A 311 -63.57 -5.38 51.73
C LEU A 311 -63.68 -4.82 53.16
N GLU A 312 -63.41 -3.53 53.37
CA GLU A 312 -63.37 -2.87 54.69
C GLU A 312 -62.42 -3.55 55.68
N GLU A 313 -61.31 -4.15 55.19
CA GLU A 313 -60.29 -4.73 56.06
C GLU A 313 -59.49 -3.65 56.82
N GLU A 314 -59.10 -3.96 58.05
CA GLU A 314 -58.32 -3.05 58.89
C GLU A 314 -56.83 -3.14 58.48
N ILE A 315 -56.37 -2.20 57.66
CA ILE A 315 -55.00 -2.19 57.13
C ILE A 315 -54.05 -1.54 58.14
N ALA A 316 -53.04 -2.28 58.59
CA ALA A 316 -52.03 -1.75 59.49
C ALA A 316 -51.13 -0.72 58.80
N SER A 317 -50.72 0.33 59.52
CA SER A 317 -49.79 1.34 58.97
C SER A 317 -48.46 0.73 58.51
N GLU A 318 -48.02 -0.35 59.14
CA GLU A 318 -46.81 -1.09 58.78
C GLU A 318 -46.93 -1.75 57.39
N GLN A 319 -48.09 -2.33 57.06
CA GLN A 319 -48.35 -2.93 55.75
C GLN A 319 -48.36 -1.88 54.63
N LEU A 320 -48.89 -0.68 54.90
CA LEU A 320 -48.86 0.43 53.95
C LEU A 320 -47.44 0.94 53.68
N VAL A 321 -46.58 0.95 54.70
CA VAL A 321 -45.16 1.34 54.55
C VAL A 321 -44.41 0.27 53.75
N GLU A 322 -44.58 -1.02 54.05
CA GLU A 322 -43.96 -2.11 53.29
C GLU A 322 -44.36 -2.08 51.80
N MET A 323 -45.63 -1.88 51.50
CA MET A 323 -46.09 -1.70 50.12
C MET A 323 -45.47 -0.47 49.44
N GLY A 324 -45.37 0.65 50.16
CA GLY A 324 -44.73 1.87 49.66
C GLY A 324 -43.26 1.63 49.31
N ASP A 325 -42.53 0.92 50.17
CA ASP A 325 -41.14 0.55 49.98
C ASP A 325 -40.97 -0.44 48.82
N GLU A 326 -41.89 -1.39 48.64
CA GLU A 326 -41.88 -2.32 47.50
C GLU A 326 -42.07 -1.56 46.18
N ILE A 327 -43.06 -0.66 46.10
CA ILE A 327 -43.30 0.17 44.92
C ILE A 327 -42.09 1.07 44.62
N LEU A 328 -41.49 1.69 45.64
CA LEU A 328 -40.31 2.53 45.49
C LEU A 328 -39.13 1.71 44.95
N THR A 329 -38.90 0.51 45.49
CA THR A 329 -37.84 -0.40 45.04
C THR A 329 -38.04 -0.80 43.57
N GLN A 330 -39.26 -1.17 43.16
CA GLN A 330 -39.56 -1.49 41.76
C GLN A 330 -39.38 -0.28 40.82
N THR A 331 -39.71 0.92 41.29
CA THR A 331 -39.53 2.17 40.53
C THR A 331 -38.04 2.52 40.36
N GLN A 332 -37.23 2.34 41.41
CA GLN A 332 -35.77 2.50 41.32
C GLN A 332 -35.16 1.48 40.36
N HIS A 333 -35.65 0.24 40.37
CA HIS A 333 -35.20 -0.80 39.44
C HIS A 333 -35.48 -0.40 37.98
N LEU A 334 -36.69 0.08 37.68
CA LEU A 334 -37.05 0.63 36.36
C LEU A 334 -36.10 1.76 35.92
N SER A 335 -35.80 2.70 36.83
CA SER A 335 -34.89 3.82 36.53
C SER A 335 -33.48 3.34 36.22
N LYS A 336 -32.94 2.40 37.01
CA LYS A 336 -31.62 1.80 36.77
C LYS A 336 -31.57 1.13 35.39
N THR A 337 -32.60 0.35 35.02
CA THR A 337 -32.67 -0.29 33.70
C THR A 337 -32.68 0.73 32.55
N ILE A 338 -33.36 1.87 32.72
CA ILE A 338 -33.34 2.97 31.72
C ILE A 338 -31.94 3.55 31.58
N ASP A 339 -31.27 3.82 32.70
CA ASP A 339 -29.92 4.39 32.70
C ASP A 339 -28.89 3.44 32.11
N ASP A 340 -28.95 2.15 32.45
CA ASP A 340 -28.07 1.11 31.91
C ASP A 340 -28.25 0.98 30.38
N PHE A 341 -29.51 0.98 29.90
CA PHE A 341 -29.79 1.00 28.48
C PHE A 341 -29.29 2.27 27.78
N ARG A 342 -29.47 3.44 28.39
CA ARG A 342 -28.99 4.70 27.83
C ARG A 342 -27.47 4.73 27.76
N ASN A 343 -26.79 4.21 28.78
CA ASN A 343 -25.33 4.17 28.86
C ASN A 343 -24.72 3.19 27.86
N PHE A 344 -25.43 2.11 27.53
CA PHE A 344 -25.04 1.19 26.46
C PHE A 344 -24.99 1.88 25.06
N LEU A 345 -25.80 2.92 24.81
CA LEU A 345 -26.04 3.44 23.46
C LEU A 345 -25.23 4.66 22.97
N LYS A 346 -24.75 5.62 23.77
CA LYS A 346 -23.52 5.51 24.54
C LYS A 346 -22.26 5.19 23.70
N PRO A 347 -21.92 5.87 22.58
CA PRO A 347 -20.57 5.74 22.00
C PRO A 347 -19.57 6.34 22.98
N ASN A 348 -19.05 5.53 23.90
CA ASN A 348 -18.17 6.02 24.94
C ASN A 348 -16.78 6.25 24.33
N LYS A 349 -16.35 7.51 24.24
CA LYS A 349 -15.10 7.92 23.57
C LYS A 349 -13.90 7.88 24.50
N GLU A 350 -14.08 7.55 25.77
CA GLU A 350 -13.01 7.57 26.77
C GLU A 350 -12.77 6.18 27.35
N LYS A 351 -11.49 5.82 27.44
CA LYS A 351 -11.07 4.58 28.11
C LYS A 351 -11.21 4.77 29.63
N THR A 352 -11.70 3.75 30.30
CA THR A 352 -11.81 3.69 31.77
C THR A 352 -10.99 2.55 32.32
N SER A 353 -10.39 2.73 33.50
CA SER A 353 -9.68 1.65 34.21
C SER A 353 -10.69 0.78 34.95
N VAL A 354 -10.87 -0.46 34.50
CA VAL A 354 -11.95 -1.36 34.93
C VAL A 354 -11.45 -2.81 35.04
N CYS A 355 -12.04 -3.61 35.95
CA CYS A 355 -11.81 -5.06 35.93
C CYS A 355 -12.62 -5.66 34.78
N VAL A 356 -12.01 -6.58 34.02
CA VAL A 356 -12.74 -7.33 32.98
C VAL A 356 -13.86 -8.17 33.61
N CYS A 357 -13.62 -8.68 34.82
CA CYS A 357 -14.60 -9.41 35.62
C CYS A 357 -15.90 -8.64 35.85
N ASP A 358 -15.81 -7.36 36.24
CA ASP A 358 -16.98 -6.50 36.48
C ASP A 358 -17.85 -6.34 35.21
N ILE A 359 -17.21 -6.34 34.04
CA ILE A 359 -17.91 -6.23 32.75
C ILE A 359 -18.58 -7.55 32.38
N VAL A 360 -17.93 -8.68 32.65
CA VAL A 360 -18.53 -10.02 32.49
C VAL A 360 -19.76 -10.15 33.38
N ASP A 361 -19.65 -9.78 34.66
CA ASP A 361 -20.77 -9.83 35.61
C ASP A 361 -21.95 -8.97 35.13
N GLY A 362 -21.67 -7.75 34.65
CA GLY A 362 -22.70 -6.89 34.06
C GLY A 362 -23.35 -7.49 32.81
N ALA A 363 -22.58 -8.17 31.95
CA ALA A 363 -23.12 -8.87 30.78
C ALA A 363 -24.03 -10.03 31.18
N VAL A 364 -23.64 -10.80 32.19
CA VAL A 364 -24.39 -11.94 32.73
C VAL A 364 -25.69 -11.47 33.38
N GLU A 365 -25.65 -10.45 34.25
CA GLU A 365 -26.85 -9.86 34.90
C GLU A 365 -27.90 -9.44 33.87
N MET A 366 -27.47 -8.91 32.71
CA MET A 366 -28.39 -8.51 31.63
C MET A 366 -29.09 -9.68 30.94
N VAL A 367 -28.45 -10.85 30.82
CA VAL A 367 -28.96 -11.99 30.03
C VAL A 367 -29.45 -13.16 30.88
N GLU A 368 -29.12 -13.21 32.17
CA GLU A 368 -29.39 -14.33 33.10
C GLU A 368 -30.86 -14.78 33.05
N LYS A 369 -31.81 -13.88 33.31
CA LYS A 369 -33.26 -14.19 33.23
C LYS A 369 -33.68 -14.71 31.86
N SER A 370 -33.05 -14.23 30.78
CA SER A 370 -33.34 -14.73 29.43
C SER A 370 -32.83 -16.16 29.23
N LEU A 371 -31.71 -16.53 29.84
CA LEU A 371 -31.15 -17.87 29.79
C LEU A 371 -31.98 -18.84 30.65
N GLU A 372 -32.35 -18.43 31.86
CA GLU A 372 -33.20 -19.20 32.78
C GLU A 372 -34.55 -19.57 32.14
N ASN A 373 -35.22 -18.62 31.50
CA ASN A 373 -36.49 -18.87 30.79
C ASN A 373 -36.37 -19.88 29.65
N ASN A 374 -35.16 -20.14 29.15
CA ASN A 374 -34.87 -21.15 28.14
C ASN A 374 -34.22 -22.41 28.73
N ASN A 375 -34.16 -22.56 30.06
CA ASN A 375 -33.50 -23.65 30.79
C ASN A 375 -32.02 -23.81 30.43
N ILE A 376 -31.31 -22.69 30.28
CA ILE A 376 -29.87 -22.66 30.02
C ILE A 376 -29.17 -22.28 31.32
N LYS A 377 -28.23 -23.13 31.77
CA LYS A 377 -27.39 -22.84 32.93
C LYS A 377 -26.22 -21.94 32.51
N ILE A 378 -25.85 -20.96 33.33
CA ILE A 378 -24.66 -20.16 33.12
C ILE A 378 -23.75 -20.27 34.35
N ASP A 379 -22.49 -20.62 34.15
CA ASP A 379 -21.48 -20.69 35.20
C ASP A 379 -20.32 -19.73 34.87
N VAL A 380 -19.93 -18.92 35.86
CA VAL A 380 -18.82 -17.96 35.73
C VAL A 380 -17.72 -18.31 36.71
N VAL A 381 -16.51 -18.50 36.20
CA VAL A 381 -15.31 -18.77 36.99
C VAL A 381 -14.31 -17.64 36.77
N ASN A 382 -13.97 -16.92 37.84
CA ASN A 382 -13.03 -15.80 37.78
C ASN A 382 -11.71 -16.11 38.49
N HIS A 383 -10.61 -16.02 37.75
CA HIS A 383 -9.24 -16.17 38.18
C HIS A 383 -8.38 -14.90 37.95
N SER A 384 -8.98 -13.77 37.56
CA SER A 384 -8.30 -12.49 37.30
C SER A 384 -8.82 -11.36 38.20
N LYS A 385 -7.91 -10.44 38.57
CA LYS A 385 -8.25 -9.20 39.29
C LYS A 385 -7.64 -7.95 38.66
N SER A 386 -6.97 -8.09 37.53
CA SER A 386 -6.27 -7.00 36.88
C SER A 386 -7.23 -5.94 36.32
N LYS A 387 -6.82 -4.67 36.42
CA LYS A 387 -7.54 -3.55 35.83
C LYS A 387 -6.89 -3.16 34.52
N ILE A 388 -7.69 -3.01 33.47
CA ILE A 388 -7.25 -2.61 32.13
C ILE A 388 -7.88 -1.27 31.77
N LEU A 389 -7.13 -0.41 31.09
CA LEU A 389 -7.62 0.85 30.54
C LEU A 389 -8.26 0.59 29.16
N LEU A 390 -9.59 0.53 29.10
CA LEU A 390 -10.32 0.15 27.88
C LEU A 390 -11.70 0.80 27.75
N PHE A 391 -12.37 0.62 26.61
CA PHE A 391 -13.75 1.07 26.40
C PHE A 391 -14.75 0.05 26.95
N ALA A 392 -15.19 0.22 28.20
CA ALA A 392 -16.01 -0.77 28.91
C ALA A 392 -17.29 -1.17 28.17
N ASN A 393 -17.99 -0.20 27.58
CA ASN A 393 -19.24 -0.45 26.82
C ASN A 393 -19.01 -1.26 25.54
N GLU A 394 -17.86 -1.09 24.88
CA GLU A 394 -17.55 -1.85 23.67
C GLU A 394 -17.23 -3.30 24.02
N LEU A 395 -16.52 -3.54 25.13
CA LEU A 395 -16.28 -4.88 25.62
C LEU A 395 -17.56 -5.56 26.12
N LEU A 396 -18.45 -4.82 26.82
CA LEU A 396 -19.78 -5.31 27.19
C LEU A 396 -20.58 -5.76 25.96
N GLN A 397 -20.53 -4.98 24.87
CA GLN A 397 -21.18 -5.33 23.60
C GLN A 397 -20.63 -6.65 23.02
N VAL A 398 -19.32 -6.89 23.11
CA VAL A 398 -18.68 -8.14 22.67
C VAL A 398 -19.24 -9.34 23.45
N PHE A 399 -19.28 -9.25 24.78
CA PHE A 399 -19.79 -10.33 25.63
C PHE A 399 -21.27 -10.63 25.36
N LEU A 400 -22.12 -9.61 25.33
CA LEU A 400 -23.54 -9.77 25.05
C LEU A 400 -23.79 -10.44 23.68
N ASN A 401 -23.00 -10.08 22.68
CA ASN A 401 -23.12 -10.64 21.34
C ASN A 401 -22.74 -12.13 21.32
N ILE A 402 -21.63 -12.51 21.95
CA ILE A 402 -21.19 -13.92 22.01
C ILE A 402 -22.16 -14.76 22.84
N ILE A 403 -22.59 -14.28 24.01
CA ILE A 403 -23.52 -15.01 24.89
C ILE A 403 -24.90 -15.21 24.20
N ASN A 404 -25.40 -14.20 23.48
CA ASN A 404 -26.64 -14.35 22.73
C ASN A 404 -26.49 -15.33 21.55
N ASN A 405 -25.35 -15.35 20.86
CA ASN A 405 -25.08 -16.34 19.82
C ASN A 405 -25.13 -17.77 20.38
N ALA A 406 -24.52 -18.00 21.54
CA ALA A 406 -24.56 -19.27 22.27
C ALA A 406 -26.01 -19.65 22.65
N LYS A 407 -26.75 -18.72 23.30
CA LYS A 407 -28.16 -18.91 23.67
C LYS A 407 -29.00 -19.38 22.49
N ASP A 408 -28.87 -18.70 21.36
CA ASP A 408 -29.66 -19.02 20.19
C ASP A 408 -29.25 -20.36 19.58
N ALA A 409 -27.96 -20.73 19.60
CA ALA A 409 -27.49 -22.03 19.12
C ALA A 409 -28.11 -23.16 19.96
N LEU A 410 -28.07 -23.02 21.29
CA LEU A 410 -28.68 -23.93 22.25
C LEU A 410 -30.18 -24.09 22.02
N LYS A 411 -30.88 -22.97 21.77
CA LYS A 411 -32.32 -22.96 21.49
C LYS A 411 -32.67 -23.60 20.15
N SER A 412 -31.97 -23.24 19.08
CA SER A 412 -32.20 -23.78 17.73
C SER A 412 -31.96 -25.28 17.68
N ASN A 413 -30.92 -25.76 18.36
CA ASN A 413 -30.56 -27.17 18.40
C ASN A 413 -31.29 -27.97 19.48
N LYS A 414 -32.14 -27.31 20.29
CA LYS A 414 -32.97 -27.93 21.34
C LYS A 414 -32.15 -28.83 22.27
N VAL A 415 -31.00 -28.32 22.70
CA VAL A 415 -30.04 -29.04 23.54
C VAL A 415 -30.66 -29.37 24.90
N LYS A 416 -30.46 -30.60 25.38
CA LYS A 416 -30.84 -31.00 26.74
C LYS A 416 -29.68 -30.69 27.68
N ASN A 417 -29.95 -30.12 28.86
CA ASN A 417 -28.93 -29.62 29.79
C ASN A 417 -28.02 -28.57 29.11
N ALA A 418 -28.65 -27.56 28.53
CA ALA A 418 -27.95 -26.46 27.87
C ALA A 418 -27.13 -25.65 28.88
N TYR A 419 -25.87 -25.36 28.57
CA TYR A 419 -25.00 -24.54 29.42
C TYR A 419 -24.18 -23.54 28.62
N VAL A 420 -23.78 -22.46 29.30
CA VAL A 420 -22.77 -21.50 28.86
C VAL A 420 -21.78 -21.31 30.01
N ASP A 421 -20.51 -21.62 29.75
CA ASP A 421 -19.44 -21.48 30.73
C ASP A 421 -18.57 -20.28 30.36
N ILE A 422 -18.30 -19.42 31.34
CA ILE A 422 -17.42 -18.25 31.19
C ILE A 422 -16.25 -18.39 32.15
N GLU A 423 -15.04 -18.46 31.62
CA GLU A 423 -13.81 -18.48 32.40
C GLU A 423 -12.99 -17.22 32.14
N VAL A 424 -12.64 -16.50 33.21
CA VAL A 424 -11.74 -15.34 33.17
C VAL A 424 -10.42 -15.74 33.82
N SER A 425 -9.33 -15.69 33.06
CA SER A 425 -7.98 -15.96 33.54
C SER A 425 -7.02 -14.84 33.14
N GLU A 426 -5.84 -14.81 33.72
CA GLU A 426 -4.79 -13.85 33.34
C GLU A 426 -3.42 -14.52 33.33
N ASP A 427 -2.57 -14.06 32.42
CA ASP A 427 -1.13 -14.33 32.41
C ASP A 427 -0.34 -13.02 32.49
N ASP A 428 0.98 -13.04 32.32
CA ASP A 428 1.83 -11.85 32.42
C ASP A 428 1.57 -10.80 31.32
N GLU A 429 0.94 -11.17 30.21
CA GLU A 429 0.73 -10.32 29.04
C GLU A 429 -0.75 -9.98 28.79
N TYR A 430 -1.68 -10.91 29.07
CA TYR A 430 -3.10 -10.81 28.71
C TYR A 430 -4.04 -11.23 29.84
N VAL A 431 -5.20 -10.57 29.90
CA VAL A 431 -6.42 -11.13 30.50
C VAL A 431 -7.17 -11.89 29.43
N ARG A 432 -7.54 -13.13 29.71
CA ARG A 432 -8.23 -14.04 28.81
C ARG A 432 -9.65 -14.28 29.31
N VAL A 433 -10.63 -14.14 28.43
CA VAL A 433 -12.03 -14.48 28.68
C VAL A 433 -12.44 -15.55 27.69
N GLN A 434 -12.72 -16.74 28.19
CA GLN A 434 -13.22 -17.86 27.40
C GLN A 434 -14.72 -18.02 27.64
N ILE A 435 -15.51 -18.04 26.56
CA ILE A 435 -16.95 -18.27 26.60
C ILE A 435 -17.23 -19.54 25.78
N SER A 436 -17.72 -20.59 26.44
CA SER A 436 -17.97 -21.90 25.86
C SER A 436 -19.43 -22.31 26.00
N ASP A 437 -19.96 -23.00 24.99
CA ASP A 437 -21.31 -23.57 25.01
C ASP A 437 -21.31 -25.05 24.58
N ASN A 438 -22.44 -25.72 24.78
CA ASN A 438 -22.75 -27.04 24.21
C ASN A 438 -23.84 -27.00 23.13
N GLY A 439 -23.84 -25.93 22.34
CA GLY A 439 -24.83 -25.59 21.32
C GLY A 439 -24.67 -26.32 19.99
N GLY A 440 -23.85 -27.37 19.87
CA GLY A 440 -23.64 -28.13 18.63
C GLY A 440 -22.59 -27.56 17.65
N GLY A 441 -21.89 -26.50 18.06
CA GLY A 441 -20.70 -25.97 17.39
C GLY A 441 -20.98 -25.21 16.09
N ILE A 442 -19.90 -24.72 15.47
CA ILE A 442 -19.92 -23.95 14.23
C ILE A 442 -19.60 -24.89 13.05
N PRO A 443 -20.41 -24.90 11.97
CA PRO A 443 -20.11 -25.72 10.79
C PRO A 443 -18.73 -25.44 10.19
N LYS A 444 -17.99 -26.49 9.80
CA LYS A 444 -16.60 -26.38 9.29
C LYS A 444 -16.43 -25.44 8.09
N GLU A 445 -17.46 -25.33 7.26
CA GLU A 445 -17.50 -24.43 6.10
C GLU A 445 -17.47 -22.96 6.51
N ILE A 446 -18.10 -22.64 7.65
CA ILE A 446 -18.26 -21.28 8.17
C ILE A 446 -17.13 -20.94 9.16
N LEU A 447 -16.59 -21.93 9.87
CA LEU A 447 -15.60 -21.74 10.94
C LEU A 447 -14.39 -20.90 10.48
N LYS A 448 -13.94 -21.06 9.23
CA LYS A 448 -12.82 -20.28 8.66
C LYS A 448 -13.16 -18.82 8.36
N HIS A 449 -14.44 -18.52 8.15
CA HIS A 449 -14.94 -17.22 7.70
C HIS A 449 -15.81 -16.52 8.76
N LEU A 450 -15.97 -17.09 9.96
CA LEU A 450 -16.92 -16.58 10.98
C LEU A 450 -16.66 -15.12 11.41
N GLY A 451 -15.43 -14.65 11.28
CA GLY A 451 -15.02 -13.27 11.53
C GLY A 451 -14.97 -12.39 10.27
N GLU A 452 -15.60 -12.79 9.17
CA GLU A 452 -15.79 -11.99 7.95
C GLU A 452 -17.21 -11.38 7.92
N PRO A 453 -17.39 -10.22 7.26
CA PRO A 453 -18.68 -9.54 7.25
C PRO A 453 -19.75 -10.38 6.51
N TYR A 454 -20.97 -10.37 7.06
CA TYR A 454 -22.17 -11.08 6.55
C TYR A 454 -22.08 -12.61 6.57
N VAL A 455 -21.07 -13.17 7.23
CA VAL A 455 -20.95 -14.62 7.39
C VAL A 455 -21.79 -15.06 8.59
N SER A 456 -22.78 -15.92 8.33
CA SER A 456 -23.65 -16.48 9.37
C SER A 456 -24.02 -17.91 9.05
N SER A 457 -24.14 -18.74 10.09
CA SER A 457 -24.80 -20.04 10.02
C SER A 457 -26.33 -19.95 9.89
N ARG A 458 -26.90 -18.73 9.91
CA ARG A 458 -28.35 -18.49 9.89
C ARG A 458 -28.75 -17.53 8.75
N ALA A 459 -28.97 -18.07 7.55
CA ALA A 459 -29.34 -17.29 6.37
C ALA A 459 -30.70 -16.54 6.46
N ALA A 460 -31.57 -16.88 7.41
CA ALA A 460 -32.93 -16.32 7.52
C ALA A 460 -33.14 -15.32 8.68
N SER A 461 -32.23 -15.24 9.65
CA SER A 461 -32.40 -14.41 10.86
C SER A 461 -31.11 -13.83 11.44
N GLY A 462 -29.93 -14.29 10.99
CA GLY A 462 -28.64 -13.76 11.46
C GLY A 462 -28.13 -12.71 10.50
N THR A 463 -27.77 -11.52 11.00
CA THR A 463 -27.17 -10.46 10.17
C THR A 463 -25.76 -10.80 9.68
N GLY A 464 -25.11 -11.81 10.27
CA GLY A 464 -23.72 -12.19 9.98
C GLY A 464 -22.70 -11.11 10.33
N LEU A 465 -23.13 -10.04 11.01
CA LEU A 465 -22.28 -8.93 11.42
C LEU A 465 -21.82 -9.06 12.87
N GLY A 466 -22.49 -9.89 13.68
CA GLY A 466 -22.20 -10.03 15.12
C GLY A 466 -20.74 -10.39 15.39
N VAL A 467 -20.27 -11.56 14.96
CA VAL A 467 -18.90 -12.02 15.26
C VAL A 467 -17.84 -11.14 14.60
N TYR A 468 -18.06 -10.72 13.34
CA TYR A 468 -17.21 -9.73 12.66
C TYR A 468 -17.00 -8.46 13.50
N MET A 469 -18.07 -7.97 14.10
CA MET A 469 -18.05 -6.76 14.91
C MET A 469 -17.38 -6.94 16.25
N SER A 470 -17.60 -8.09 16.90
CA SER A 470 -16.85 -8.46 18.09
C SER A 470 -15.34 -8.50 17.79
N LYS A 471 -14.95 -9.02 16.62
CA LYS A 471 -13.56 -9.03 16.17
C LYS A 471 -12.99 -7.63 15.97
N ILE A 472 -13.70 -6.75 15.26
CA ILE A 472 -13.26 -5.35 15.05
C ILE A 472 -13.08 -4.62 16.38
N ILE A 473 -14.03 -4.73 17.30
CA ILE A 473 -13.94 -4.09 18.62
C ILE A 473 -12.71 -4.61 19.37
N VAL A 474 -12.57 -5.94 19.50
CA VAL A 474 -11.46 -6.53 20.26
C VAL A 474 -10.12 -6.18 19.62
N GLU A 475 -9.95 -6.39 18.32
CA GLU A 475 -8.65 -6.24 17.65
C GLU A 475 -8.25 -4.79 17.38
N LYS A 476 -9.18 -3.94 16.90
CA LYS A 476 -8.87 -2.56 16.50
C LYS A 476 -9.03 -1.56 17.63
N HIS A 477 -10.09 -1.68 18.44
CA HIS A 477 -10.39 -0.68 19.47
C HIS A 477 -9.73 -1.01 20.80
N LEU A 478 -9.78 -2.29 21.19
CA LEU A 478 -9.23 -2.78 22.46
C LEU A 478 -7.80 -3.32 22.36
N LEU A 479 -7.24 -3.43 21.14
CA LEU A 479 -5.90 -3.98 20.85
C LEU A 479 -5.68 -5.42 21.35
N GLY A 480 -6.77 -6.18 21.47
CA GLY A 480 -6.76 -7.58 21.86
C GLY A 480 -6.74 -8.54 20.67
N LYS A 481 -7.08 -9.79 20.94
CA LYS A 481 -7.30 -10.84 19.94
C LYS A 481 -8.60 -11.58 20.25
N LEU A 482 -9.35 -11.94 19.21
CA LEU A 482 -10.55 -12.76 19.31
C LEU A 482 -10.34 -14.04 18.49
N GLU A 483 -10.35 -15.18 19.18
CA GLU A 483 -10.22 -16.51 18.58
C GLU A 483 -11.47 -17.35 18.85
N TRP A 484 -11.70 -18.36 18.02
CA TRP A 484 -12.83 -19.28 18.20
C TRP A 484 -12.49 -20.67 17.68
N GLU A 485 -13.07 -21.66 18.32
CA GLU A 485 -12.95 -23.07 17.96
C GLU A 485 -14.22 -23.84 18.33
N ASN A 486 -14.36 -25.06 17.82
CA ASN A 486 -15.37 -25.98 18.32
C ASN A 486 -14.77 -26.84 19.43
N ASN A 487 -15.50 -26.97 20.54
CA ASN A 487 -15.22 -27.99 21.55
C ASN A 487 -15.98 -29.30 21.17
N GLU A 488 -15.99 -30.30 22.06
CA GLU A 488 -16.62 -31.61 21.76
C GLU A 488 -18.14 -31.50 21.47
N ASP A 489 -18.83 -30.59 22.15
CA ASP A 489 -20.31 -30.51 22.15
C ASP A 489 -20.86 -29.16 21.62
N GLY A 490 -20.02 -28.21 21.26
CA GLY A 490 -20.39 -26.81 21.05
C GLY A 490 -19.25 -25.91 20.52
N ALA A 491 -19.34 -24.61 20.78
CA ALA A 491 -18.37 -23.62 20.36
C ALA A 491 -17.67 -22.94 21.56
N SER A 492 -16.44 -22.49 21.35
CA SER A 492 -15.65 -21.73 22.33
C SER A 492 -15.09 -20.48 21.66
N PHE A 493 -15.27 -19.33 22.30
CA PHE A 493 -14.67 -18.05 21.91
C PHE A 493 -13.68 -17.59 22.98
N MET A 494 -12.47 -17.19 22.56
CA MET A 494 -11.42 -16.70 23.44
C MET A 494 -11.08 -15.25 23.10
N ILE A 495 -11.25 -14.37 24.09
CA ILE A 495 -10.91 -12.95 24.00
C ILE A 495 -9.65 -12.72 24.83
N MET A 496 -8.58 -12.22 24.21
CA MET A 496 -7.33 -11.88 24.89
C MET A 496 -7.14 -10.36 24.87
N LEU A 497 -7.05 -9.73 26.05
CA LEU A 497 -6.89 -8.29 26.22
C LEU A 497 -5.53 -7.98 26.85
N PRO A 498 -4.70 -7.11 26.25
CA PRO A 498 -3.36 -6.85 26.77
C PRO A 498 -3.40 -6.08 28.09
N LEU A 499 -2.58 -6.50 29.06
CA LEU A 499 -2.45 -5.84 30.37
C LEU A 499 -1.70 -4.50 30.30
N LYS A 500 -0.86 -4.29 29.27
CA LYS A 500 -0.08 -3.06 29.05
C LYS A 500 -0.40 -2.48 27.67
N ASP A 501 -0.56 -1.16 27.57
CA ASP A 501 -0.77 -0.49 26.29
C ASP A 501 0.56 -0.54 25.50
N THR A 502 0.64 -1.40 24.49
CA THR A 502 1.85 -1.63 23.68
C THR A 502 2.26 -0.43 22.82
N ARG A 503 1.53 0.69 22.90
CA ARG A 503 1.78 1.93 22.15
C ARG A 503 2.63 2.98 22.89
N GLU A 504 3.00 2.79 24.15
CA GLU A 504 3.93 3.69 24.85
C GLU A 504 5.43 3.34 24.67
N THR A 505 5.76 2.31 23.87
CA THR A 505 7.15 1.82 23.72
C THR A 505 7.69 1.79 22.28
N ARG A 506 7.16 2.62 21.37
CA ARG A 506 7.75 2.81 20.03
C ARG A 506 7.88 4.26 19.62
#